data_AF-A0AAD9MF91-F1
#
_entry.id   AF-A0AAD9MF91-F1
#
_cell.length_a   1.000
_cell.length_b   1.000
_cell.length_c   1.000
_cell.angle_alpha   90.00
_cell.angle_beta   90.00
_cell.angle_gamma   90.00
#
_symmetry.space_group_name_H-M   'P 1'
#
loop_
_entity.id
_entity.type
_entity.pdbx_description
1 polymer ?
#
loop_
_entity_poly.entity_id
_entity_poly.type
_entity_poly.pdbx_seq_one_letter_code
_entity_poly.pdbx_strand_id
1 'polypeptide(L)'
;MSPAQPLIHSSASADDVSRACAAHGLTPAELAELRRRAVAAKATAYCPYSRFRVGAAVLTRGGVYIAGANVENAAYPVGTCAERVALARAVTDAGTGHLAAGFKALAVATDISPPASPCGMCRQFIREFCSLDMPIVMFDKDEEFVVLRLEELLPLSFDQTFGPSHISSSAYVRSQPVSHQVASNQNAHKPCASASRKRHDPATHHQTNTLHHLLGQGVAEIGRAAGMADRRE
;
A
#
# COMPACT_ATOMS: atom_id res chain seq x y z
N MET A 1 26.59 24.78 6.96
CA MET A 1 25.27 25.23 7.45
C MET A 1 24.33 24.04 7.33
N SER A 2 23.70 23.61 8.41
CA SER A 2 22.69 22.55 8.34
C SER A 2 21.55 23.05 7.43
N PRO A 3 21.00 22.22 6.52
CA PRO A 3 19.83 22.64 5.75
C PRO A 3 18.71 23.05 6.72
N ALA A 4 18.03 24.14 6.41
CA ALA A 4 16.88 24.58 7.20
C ALA A 4 15.85 23.44 7.24
N GLN A 5 15.28 23.18 8.42
CA GLN A 5 14.23 22.17 8.52
C GLN A 5 13.02 22.61 7.71
N PRO A 6 12.33 21.68 7.01
CA PRO A 6 11.13 22.00 6.26
C PRO A 6 10.07 22.63 7.17
N LEU A 7 9.37 23.64 6.67
CA LEU A 7 8.26 24.26 7.39
C LEU A 7 7.10 23.25 7.53
N ILE A 8 6.64 23.05 8.76
CA ILE A 8 5.41 22.30 9.04
C ILE A 8 4.23 23.28 8.94
N HIS A 9 3.26 22.92 8.12
CA HIS A 9 2.03 23.67 7.87
C HIS A 9 0.90 23.10 8.71
N SER A 10 0.03 23.99 9.23
CA SER A 10 -1.20 23.54 9.86
C SER A 10 -2.30 23.28 8.83
N SER A 11 -2.84 22.07 8.86
CA SER A 11 -3.97 21.60 8.06
C SER A 11 -5.31 22.19 8.51
N ALA A 12 -5.37 22.79 9.69
CA ALA A 12 -6.50 23.57 10.20
C ALA A 12 -6.45 25.05 9.75
N SER A 13 -5.28 25.55 9.34
CA SER A 13 -5.10 26.92 8.86
C SER A 13 -5.39 27.00 7.36
N ALA A 14 -6.49 27.69 7.00
CA ALA A 14 -6.84 27.90 5.60
C ALA A 14 -5.75 28.67 4.83
N ASP A 15 -5.04 29.57 5.50
CA ASP A 15 -3.95 30.34 4.91
C ASP A 15 -2.72 29.46 4.66
N ASP A 16 -2.37 28.58 5.60
CA ASP A 16 -1.24 27.65 5.43
C ASP A 16 -1.50 26.69 4.28
N VAL A 17 -2.71 26.11 4.24
CA VAL A 17 -3.18 25.26 3.13
C VAL A 17 -3.10 25.99 1.81
N SER A 18 -3.66 27.21 1.73
CA SER A 18 -3.70 27.98 0.49
C SER A 18 -2.29 28.34 -0.01
N ARG A 19 -1.38 28.74 0.88
CA ARG A 19 0.01 29.04 0.52
C ARG A 19 0.76 27.81 0.02
N ALA A 20 0.65 26.67 0.73
CA ALA A 20 1.31 25.43 0.31
C ALA A 20 0.75 24.92 -1.04
N CYS A 21 -0.57 24.94 -1.21
CA CYS A 21 -1.24 24.59 -2.46
C CYS A 21 -0.74 25.44 -3.64
N ALA A 22 -0.69 26.76 -3.47
CA ALA A 22 -0.20 27.68 -4.50
C ALA A 22 1.27 27.41 -4.89
N ALA A 23 2.14 27.14 -3.90
CA ALA A 23 3.56 26.88 -4.15
C ALA A 23 3.82 25.56 -4.93
N HIS A 24 2.91 24.59 -4.82
CA HIS A 24 3.08 23.24 -5.36
C HIS A 24 2.08 22.87 -6.47
N GLY A 25 1.29 23.83 -6.97
CA GLY A 25 0.35 23.59 -8.07
C GLY A 25 -0.82 22.66 -7.72
N LEU A 26 -1.24 22.67 -6.45
CA LEU A 26 -2.40 21.95 -5.96
C LEU A 26 -3.54 22.92 -5.63
N THR A 27 -4.77 22.42 -5.67
CA THR A 27 -5.91 23.12 -5.08
C THR A 27 -6.12 22.67 -3.62
N PRO A 28 -6.75 23.50 -2.76
CA PRO A 28 -7.11 23.08 -1.40
C PRO A 28 -7.99 21.82 -1.36
N ALA A 29 -8.90 21.67 -2.33
CA ALA A 29 -9.74 20.49 -2.45
C ALA A 29 -8.92 19.23 -2.78
N GLU A 30 -7.94 19.33 -3.68
CA GLU A 30 -7.05 18.21 -3.99
C GLU A 30 -6.19 17.79 -2.79
N LEU A 31 -5.66 18.76 -2.04
CA LEU A 31 -4.90 18.50 -0.83
C LEU A 31 -5.77 17.82 0.25
N ALA A 32 -7.00 18.31 0.46
CA ALA A 32 -7.93 17.73 1.42
C ALA A 32 -8.29 16.28 1.06
N GLU A 33 -8.50 15.99 -0.22
CA GLU A 33 -8.82 14.63 -0.67
C GLU A 33 -7.61 13.69 -0.59
N LEU A 34 -6.41 14.19 -0.92
CA LEU A 34 -5.15 13.47 -0.70
C LEU A 34 -4.96 13.11 0.78
N ARG A 35 -5.12 14.09 1.68
CA ARG A 35 -5.06 13.90 3.14
C ARG A 35 -6.03 12.82 3.58
N ARG A 36 -7.31 13.00 3.25
CA ARG A 36 -8.39 12.09 3.66
C ARG A 36 -8.11 10.64 3.25
N ARG A 37 -7.64 10.43 2.01
CA ARG A 37 -7.35 9.09 1.49
C ARG A 37 -6.09 8.48 2.09
N ALA A 38 -5.01 9.24 2.22
CA ALA A 38 -3.77 8.76 2.83
C ALA A 38 -3.98 8.40 4.31
N VAL A 39 -4.68 9.24 5.08
CA VAL A 39 -5.02 8.99 6.48
C VAL A 39 -5.90 7.74 6.62
N ALA A 40 -6.97 7.64 5.81
CA ALA A 40 -7.86 6.47 5.85
C ALA A 40 -7.15 5.17 5.48
N ALA A 41 -6.19 5.21 4.55
CA ALA A 41 -5.43 4.03 4.14
C ALA A 41 -4.58 3.43 5.26
N LYS A 42 -4.19 4.20 6.29
CA LYS A 42 -3.46 3.65 7.46
C LYS A 42 -4.21 2.49 8.11
N ALA A 43 -5.55 2.49 8.07
CA ALA A 43 -6.38 1.44 8.67
C ALA A 43 -6.27 0.08 7.95
N THR A 44 -5.75 0.04 6.72
CA THR A 44 -5.59 -1.19 5.94
C THR A 44 -4.15 -1.71 5.93
N ALA A 45 -3.24 -1.08 6.67
CA ALA A 45 -1.86 -1.51 6.80
C ALA A 45 -1.77 -2.90 7.45
N TYR A 46 -0.94 -3.77 6.87
CA TYR A 46 -0.53 -5.03 7.50
C TYR A 46 0.89 -4.87 8.03
N CYS A 47 1.02 -4.55 9.32
CA CYS A 47 2.32 -4.24 9.93
C CYS A 47 2.51 -4.87 11.31
N PRO A 48 2.46 -6.22 11.44
CA PRO A 48 2.56 -6.88 12.74
C PRO A 48 3.95 -6.76 13.39
N TYR A 49 5.00 -6.48 12.62
CA TYR A 49 6.38 -6.43 13.11
C TYR A 49 6.72 -5.04 13.64
N SER A 50 6.54 -3.99 12.83
CA SER A 50 6.84 -2.61 13.28
C SER A 50 5.71 -1.99 14.10
N ARG A 51 4.47 -2.44 13.89
CA ARG A 51 3.25 -1.76 14.37
C ARG A 51 3.16 -0.29 13.94
N PHE A 52 3.84 0.06 12.85
CA PHE A 52 3.87 1.41 12.30
C PHE A 52 3.05 1.47 11.02
N ARG A 53 1.88 2.12 11.11
CA ARG A 53 0.95 2.24 9.99
C ARG A 53 1.33 3.43 9.12
N VAL A 54 1.44 3.16 7.82
CA VAL A 54 1.69 4.17 6.80
C VAL A 54 0.60 4.01 5.74
N GLY A 55 -0.04 5.13 5.40
CA GLY A 55 -0.99 5.21 4.31
C GLY A 55 -0.48 6.18 3.25
N ALA A 56 -0.83 5.94 2.00
CA ALA A 56 -0.47 6.81 0.89
C ALA A 56 -1.62 6.95 -0.10
N ALA A 57 -1.67 8.08 -0.80
CA ALA A 57 -2.61 8.32 -1.89
C ALA A 57 -1.92 9.08 -3.02
N VAL A 58 -2.04 8.58 -4.25
CA VAL A 58 -1.55 9.27 -5.45
C VAL A 58 -2.71 9.89 -6.22
N LEU A 59 -2.55 11.13 -6.65
CA LEU A 59 -3.44 11.83 -7.57
C LEU A 59 -2.87 11.76 -8.99
N THR A 60 -3.62 11.20 -9.92
CA THR A 60 -3.28 11.19 -11.35
C THR A 60 -3.63 12.53 -11.99
N ARG A 61 -3.00 12.87 -13.13
CA ARG A 61 -3.38 14.06 -13.90
C ARG A 61 -4.78 13.97 -14.51
N GLY A 62 -5.36 12.76 -14.57
CA GLY A 62 -6.76 12.52 -14.91
C GLY A 62 -7.75 12.73 -13.76
N GLY A 63 -7.30 13.18 -12.57
CA GLY A 63 -8.17 13.47 -11.42
C GLY A 63 -8.58 12.24 -10.61
N VAL A 64 -7.91 11.10 -10.81
CA VAL A 64 -8.21 9.85 -10.08
C VAL A 64 -7.26 9.72 -8.88
N TYR A 65 -7.81 9.24 -7.76
CA TYR A 65 -7.06 9.05 -6.52
C TYR A 65 -6.95 7.58 -6.15
N ILE A 66 -5.73 7.10 -5.96
CA ILE A 66 -5.44 5.68 -5.71
C ILE A 66 -4.67 5.57 -4.40
N ALA A 67 -5.19 4.76 -3.49
CA ALA A 67 -4.66 4.62 -2.14
C ALA A 67 -3.92 3.29 -1.92
N GLY A 68 -2.96 3.31 -1.01
CA GLY A 68 -2.16 2.16 -0.60
C GLY A 68 -1.75 2.27 0.87
N ALA A 69 -1.41 1.14 1.47
CA ALA A 69 -0.92 1.03 2.83
C ALA A 69 0.28 0.10 2.89
N ASN A 70 1.14 0.21 3.90
CA ASN A 70 2.29 -0.67 4.01
C ASN A 70 1.87 -2.12 4.32
N VAL A 71 2.60 -3.06 3.73
CA VAL A 71 2.44 -4.51 3.92
C VAL A 71 3.79 -5.08 4.29
N GLU A 72 3.90 -5.62 5.49
CA GLU A 72 5.10 -6.24 6.00
C GLU A 72 5.12 -7.74 5.73
N ASN A 73 6.31 -8.33 5.87
CA ASN A 73 6.54 -9.75 5.70
C ASN A 73 7.61 -10.23 6.69
N ALA A 74 7.58 -11.51 7.06
CA ALA A 74 8.61 -12.10 7.92
C ALA A 74 10.02 -11.95 7.32
N ALA A 75 10.14 -12.02 6.00
CA ALA A 75 11.36 -11.64 5.28
C ALA A 75 11.33 -10.12 5.01
N TYR A 76 11.94 -9.33 5.90
CA TYR A 76 11.83 -7.87 5.90
C TYR A 76 12.09 -7.18 4.55
N PRO A 77 13.07 -7.59 3.72
CA PRO A 77 13.29 -6.97 2.42
C PRO A 77 12.11 -7.08 1.43
N VAL A 78 11.20 -8.03 1.64
CA VAL A 78 10.02 -8.26 0.79
C VAL A 78 8.87 -7.30 1.14
N GLY A 79 8.93 -6.64 2.31
CA GLY A 79 7.95 -5.66 2.73
C GLY A 79 7.79 -4.52 1.72
N THR A 80 6.55 -4.07 1.52
CA THR A 80 6.22 -3.00 0.58
C THR A 80 5.65 -1.80 1.32
N CYS A 81 6.25 -0.63 1.09
CA CYS A 81 5.80 0.63 1.68
C CYS A 81 4.52 1.14 1.02
N ALA A 82 3.77 1.99 1.72
CA ALA A 82 2.47 2.48 1.25
C ALA A 82 2.53 3.20 -0.10
N GLU A 83 3.58 4.00 -0.31
CA GLU A 83 3.84 4.76 -1.54
C GLU A 83 4.00 3.82 -2.73
N ARG A 84 4.78 2.75 -2.55
CA ARG A 84 5.00 1.71 -3.56
C ARG A 84 3.71 0.96 -3.85
N VAL A 85 2.89 0.66 -2.84
CA VAL A 85 1.57 0.03 -3.05
C VAL A 85 0.64 0.95 -3.85
N ALA A 86 0.53 2.23 -3.48
CA ALA A 86 -0.35 3.18 -4.16
C ALA A 86 0.04 3.38 -5.64
N LEU A 87 1.34 3.60 -5.91
CA LEU A 87 1.84 3.78 -7.27
C LEU A 87 1.80 2.49 -8.09
N ALA A 88 2.20 1.34 -7.52
CA ALA A 88 2.13 0.07 -8.25
C ALA A 88 0.71 -0.27 -8.67
N ARG A 89 -0.28 -0.04 -7.79
CA ARG A 89 -1.70 -0.14 -8.15
C ARG A 89 -2.05 0.80 -9.30
N ALA A 90 -1.64 2.06 -9.23
CA ALA A 90 -1.93 3.03 -10.28
C ALA A 90 -1.27 2.71 -11.64
N VAL A 91 -0.08 2.11 -11.61
CA VAL A 91 0.66 1.69 -12.81
C VAL A 91 0.05 0.43 -13.44
N THR A 92 -0.44 -0.49 -12.61
CA THR A 92 -0.94 -1.81 -13.06
C THR A 92 -2.44 -1.87 -13.32
N ASP A 93 -3.19 -0.81 -13.00
CA ASP A 93 -4.61 -0.69 -13.30
C ASP A 93 -4.83 -0.46 -14.81
N ALA A 94 -4.72 -1.55 -15.57
CA ALA A 94 -4.79 -1.54 -17.03
C ALA A 94 -6.13 -0.98 -17.54
N GLY A 95 -6.08 -0.27 -18.67
CA GLY A 95 -7.29 0.33 -19.29
C GLY A 95 -7.71 1.68 -18.72
N THR A 96 -7.10 2.14 -17.62
CA THR A 96 -7.40 3.45 -17.01
C THR A 96 -6.59 4.62 -17.60
N GLY A 97 -5.50 4.33 -18.31
CA GLY A 97 -4.61 5.33 -18.89
C GLY A 97 -3.84 6.17 -17.86
N HIS A 98 -3.84 5.80 -16.57
CA HIS A 98 -3.20 6.58 -15.50
C HIS A 98 -1.70 6.81 -15.73
N LEU A 99 -0.98 5.76 -16.11
CA LEU A 99 0.45 5.84 -16.42
C LEU A 99 0.72 6.79 -17.61
N ALA A 100 -0.11 6.74 -18.64
CA ALA A 100 0.02 7.61 -19.81
C ALA A 100 -0.35 9.07 -19.49
N ALA A 101 -1.35 9.29 -18.64
CA ALA A 101 -1.74 10.61 -18.18
C ALA A 101 -0.69 11.23 -17.23
N GLY A 102 0.04 10.39 -16.50
CA GLY A 102 1.02 10.80 -15.49
C GLY A 102 0.40 11.16 -14.14
N PHE A 103 1.28 11.43 -13.18
CA PHE A 103 0.92 11.70 -11.79
C PHE A 103 1.09 13.19 -11.46
N LYS A 104 0.21 13.70 -10.58
CA LYS A 104 0.18 15.10 -10.16
C LYS A 104 0.79 15.30 -8.77
N ALA A 105 0.45 14.43 -7.81
CA ALA A 105 0.93 14.54 -6.42
C ALA A 105 0.79 13.22 -5.68
N LEU A 106 1.61 13.03 -4.64
CA LEU A 106 1.55 11.89 -3.73
C LEU A 106 1.43 12.40 -2.29
N ALA A 107 0.51 11.84 -1.53
CA ALA A 107 0.41 12.03 -0.09
C ALA A 107 0.85 10.79 0.66
N VAL A 108 1.51 10.99 1.81
CA VAL A 108 1.92 9.95 2.77
C VAL A 108 1.45 10.39 4.15
N ALA A 109 0.83 9.50 4.90
CA ALA A 109 0.36 9.76 6.27
C ALA A 109 0.94 8.73 7.22
N THR A 110 1.39 9.18 8.39
CA THR A 110 2.01 8.33 9.43
C THR A 110 1.40 8.54 10.80
N ASP A 111 1.84 7.76 11.79
CA ASP A 111 1.37 7.82 13.18
C ASP A 111 2.35 8.56 14.13
N ILE A 112 3.32 9.28 13.59
CA ILE A 112 4.32 10.05 14.36
C ILE A 112 4.31 11.52 13.94
N SER A 113 4.83 12.39 14.80
CA SER A 113 5.14 13.80 14.51
C SER A 113 6.61 14.07 14.88
N PRO A 114 7.39 14.78 14.04
CA PRO A 114 7.01 15.35 12.74
C PRO A 114 6.73 14.26 11.68
N PRO A 115 6.12 14.62 10.52
CA PRO A 115 5.77 13.65 9.49
C PRO A 115 6.97 12.82 9.03
N ALA A 116 6.79 11.52 8.82
CA ALA A 116 7.86 10.69 8.28
C ALA A 116 8.07 10.94 6.77
N SER A 117 9.33 11.05 6.36
CA SER A 117 9.70 11.15 4.95
C SER A 117 9.69 9.79 4.25
N PRO A 118 9.31 9.70 2.95
CA PRO A 118 9.47 8.49 2.17
C PRO A 118 10.89 7.92 2.26
N CYS A 119 11.01 6.60 2.40
CA CYS A 119 12.33 5.95 2.45
C CYS A 119 13.03 6.00 1.09
N GLY A 120 14.35 5.74 1.05
CA GLY A 120 15.14 5.80 -0.18
C GLY A 120 14.59 4.93 -1.32
N MET A 121 14.08 3.73 -1.00
CA MET A 121 13.43 2.85 -1.99
C MET A 121 12.16 3.47 -2.58
N CYS A 122 11.34 4.13 -1.75
CA CYS A 122 10.15 4.82 -2.23
C CYS A 122 10.53 6.02 -3.10
N ARG A 123 11.52 6.82 -2.70
CA ARG A 123 11.99 7.96 -3.50
C ARG A 123 12.42 7.53 -4.90
N GLN A 124 13.23 6.47 -5.00
CA GLN A 124 13.66 5.94 -6.29
C GLN A 124 12.50 5.32 -7.09
N PHE A 125 11.57 4.64 -6.42
CA PHE A 125 10.39 4.07 -7.08
C PHE A 125 9.46 5.16 -7.64
N ILE A 126 9.25 6.25 -6.89
CA ILE A 126 8.49 7.41 -7.35
C ILE A 126 9.17 8.02 -8.58
N ARG A 127 10.51 8.17 -8.55
CA ARG A 127 11.31 8.76 -9.64
C ARG A 127 11.14 8.04 -10.99
N GLU A 128 10.93 6.73 -10.98
CA GLU A 128 10.69 5.95 -12.21
C GLU A 128 9.44 6.42 -12.98
N PHE A 129 8.39 6.82 -12.25
CA PHE A 129 7.09 7.14 -12.85
C PHE A 129 6.73 8.63 -12.80
N CYS A 130 7.48 9.41 -12.02
CA CYS A 130 7.12 10.77 -11.66
C CYS A 130 8.27 11.74 -11.91
N SER A 131 7.91 12.96 -12.32
CA SER A 131 8.86 14.05 -12.53
C SER A 131 9.44 14.56 -11.21
N LEU A 132 10.63 15.17 -11.29
CA LEU A 132 11.36 15.72 -10.13
C LEU A 132 10.57 16.82 -9.39
N ASP A 133 9.72 17.54 -10.13
CA ASP A 133 8.90 18.61 -9.60
C ASP A 133 7.63 18.10 -8.88
N MET A 134 7.34 16.80 -8.91
CA MET A 134 6.14 16.24 -8.30
C MET A 134 6.12 16.49 -6.78
N PRO A 135 5.07 17.15 -6.25
CA PRO A 135 4.93 17.39 -4.82
C PRO A 135 4.58 16.11 -4.07
N ILE A 136 5.30 15.92 -2.97
CA ILE A 136 5.11 14.87 -1.98
C ILE A 136 4.66 15.53 -0.68
N VAL A 137 3.42 15.25 -0.29
CA VAL A 137 2.79 15.77 0.92
C VAL A 137 2.92 14.73 2.03
N MET A 138 3.53 15.09 3.14
CA MET A 138 3.76 14.19 4.28
C MET A 138 2.96 14.70 5.47
N PHE A 139 1.99 13.91 5.93
CA PHE A 139 1.13 14.17 7.07
C PHE A 139 1.61 13.40 8.30
N ASP A 140 1.64 14.09 9.45
CA ASP A 140 1.87 13.47 10.75
C ASP A 140 0.58 12.88 11.35
N LYS A 141 0.68 12.45 12.61
CA LYS A 141 -0.46 11.90 13.37
C LYS A 141 -1.58 12.92 13.64
N ASP A 142 -1.25 14.21 13.66
CA ASP A 142 -2.16 15.33 13.93
C ASP A 142 -2.66 15.93 12.60
N GLU A 143 -2.31 15.29 11.47
CA GLU A 143 -2.58 15.72 10.10
C GLU A 143 -1.91 17.04 9.71
N GLU A 144 -0.94 17.51 10.49
CA GLU A 144 -0.06 18.61 10.11
C GLU A 144 0.96 18.11 9.09
N PHE A 145 1.38 19.00 8.19
CA PHE A 145 1.97 18.54 6.95
C PHE A 145 3.18 19.33 6.47
N VAL A 146 4.04 18.62 5.76
CA VAL A 146 5.17 19.18 5.01
C VAL A 146 4.95 18.84 3.55
N VAL A 147 5.24 19.79 2.65
CA VAL A 147 5.26 19.54 1.21
C VAL A 147 6.68 19.77 0.70
N LEU A 148 7.24 18.77 0.01
CA LEU A 148 8.52 18.87 -0.70
C LEU A 148 8.36 18.30 -2.11
N ARG A 149 9.14 18.79 -3.05
CA ARG A 149 9.27 18.17 -4.38
C ARG A 149 10.15 16.93 -4.30
N LEU A 150 9.99 16.02 -5.25
CA LEU A 150 10.80 14.81 -5.31
C LEU A 150 12.31 15.13 -5.43
N GLU A 151 12.69 16.20 -6.13
CA GLU A 151 14.10 16.64 -6.22
C GLU A 151 14.72 17.02 -4.88
N GLU A 152 13.91 17.56 -3.96
CA GLU A 152 14.36 17.94 -2.62
C GLU A 152 14.56 16.69 -1.74
N LEU A 153 13.76 15.65 -1.99
CA LEU A 153 13.89 14.36 -1.31
C LEU A 153 14.97 13.46 -1.92
N LEU A 154 15.22 13.56 -3.22
CA LEU A 154 16.16 12.73 -3.97
C LEU A 154 17.01 13.60 -4.90
N PRO A 155 17.90 14.43 -4.35
CA PRO A 155 18.78 15.28 -5.15
C PRO A 155 19.73 14.41 -5.98
N LEU A 156 20.05 14.87 -7.20
CA LEU A 156 20.93 14.16 -8.13
C LEU A 156 20.48 12.71 -8.41
N SER A 157 19.16 12.52 -8.51
CA SER A 157 18.56 11.19 -8.67
C SER A 157 19.10 10.43 -9.88
N PHE A 158 19.27 9.12 -9.73
CA PHE A 158 19.47 8.23 -10.87
C PHE A 158 18.15 8.05 -11.62
N ASP A 159 18.19 8.16 -12.95
CA ASP A 159 17.06 7.88 -13.82
C ASP A 159 17.49 7.14 -15.09
N GLN A 160 16.55 6.92 -15.99
CA GLN A 160 16.75 6.18 -17.24
C GLN A 160 17.71 6.86 -18.23
N THR A 161 18.12 8.11 -17.98
CA THR A 161 19.11 8.80 -18.81
C THR A 161 20.55 8.43 -18.44
N PHE A 162 20.77 7.76 -17.30
CA PHE A 162 22.10 7.36 -16.80
C PHE A 162 22.60 6.00 -17.34
N GLY A 163 22.02 5.46 -18.42
CA GLY A 163 22.45 4.22 -19.08
C GLY A 163 22.53 4.36 -20.61
N PRO A 164 23.09 3.37 -21.35
CA PRO A 164 23.07 3.40 -22.81
C PRO A 164 21.63 3.57 -23.32
N SER A 165 21.45 4.38 -24.37
CA SER A 165 20.23 5.06 -24.84
C SER A 165 18.98 4.20 -25.15
N HIS A 166 18.94 2.93 -24.75
CA HIS A 166 17.95 1.93 -25.12
C HIS A 166 16.93 1.57 -24.02
N ILE A 167 17.06 2.08 -22.79
CA ILE A 167 16.07 1.86 -21.72
C ILE A 167 15.16 3.09 -21.60
N SER A 168 14.40 3.41 -22.65
CA SER A 168 13.40 4.48 -22.58
C SER A 168 12.04 3.90 -22.17
N SER A 169 11.62 4.10 -20.92
CA SER A 169 10.26 3.75 -20.48
C SER A 169 9.17 4.46 -21.29
N SER A 170 9.47 5.61 -21.89
CA SER A 170 8.58 6.30 -22.82
C SER A 170 8.16 5.40 -23.99
N ALA A 171 9.06 4.53 -24.48
CA ALA A 171 8.73 3.53 -25.50
C ALA A 171 7.83 2.40 -24.96
N TYR A 172 8.01 1.98 -23.71
CA TYR A 172 7.14 1.00 -23.05
C TYR A 172 5.73 1.56 -22.81
N VAL A 173 5.61 2.78 -22.28
CA VAL A 173 4.32 3.44 -22.02
C VAL A 173 3.54 3.68 -23.31
N ARG A 174 4.22 4.11 -24.39
CA ARG A 174 3.58 4.36 -25.70
C ARG A 174 3.17 3.09 -26.45
N SER A 175 3.77 1.93 -26.14
CA SER A 175 3.46 0.66 -26.81
C SER A 175 2.33 -0.13 -26.16
N GLN A 176 1.84 0.29 -24.99
CA GLN A 176 0.70 -0.34 -24.32
C GLN A 176 -0.62 0.02 -25.05
N PRO A 177 -1.44 -0.96 -25.45
CA PRO A 177 -2.72 -0.69 -26.09
C PRO A 177 -3.69 -0.04 -25.10
N VAL A 178 -4.16 1.17 -25.40
CA VAL A 178 -5.27 1.81 -24.68
C VAL A 178 -6.58 1.18 -25.18
N SER A 179 -7.00 0.05 -24.59
CA SER A 179 -8.29 -0.53 -24.94
C SER A 179 -9.42 0.33 -24.35
N HIS A 180 -9.86 1.33 -25.10
CA HIS A 180 -11.16 1.94 -24.91
C HIS A 180 -12.24 0.91 -25.27
N GLN A 181 -12.77 0.21 -24.26
CA GLN A 181 -14.12 -0.36 -24.29
C GLN A 181 -14.56 -0.64 -22.85
N VAL A 182 -15.17 0.37 -22.22
CA VAL A 182 -16.08 0.12 -21.10
C VAL A 182 -17.31 -0.53 -21.70
N ALA A 183 -17.31 -1.85 -21.83
CA ALA A 183 -18.54 -2.59 -22.01
C ALA A 183 -19.31 -2.49 -20.69
N SER A 184 -20.44 -1.79 -20.72
CA SER A 184 -21.45 -1.80 -19.67
C SER A 184 -21.87 -3.24 -19.39
N ASN A 185 -21.32 -3.85 -18.35
CA ASN A 185 -21.76 -5.18 -17.92
C ASN A 185 -23.06 -5.04 -17.13
N GLN A 186 -24.17 -4.85 -17.85
CA GLN A 186 -25.50 -5.20 -17.37
C GLN A 186 -25.62 -6.72 -17.44
N ASN A 187 -25.10 -7.42 -16.44
CA ASN A 187 -25.56 -8.79 -16.18
C ASN A 187 -25.64 -9.06 -14.68
N ALA A 188 -26.79 -8.64 -14.16
CA ALA A 188 -27.66 -9.32 -13.21
C ALA A 188 -27.08 -10.49 -12.39
N HIS A 189 -27.35 -10.37 -11.09
CA HIS A 189 -27.43 -11.43 -10.10
C HIS A 189 -27.71 -12.84 -10.64
N LYS A 190 -26.82 -13.77 -10.31
CA LYS A 190 -27.21 -15.16 -10.05
C LYS A 190 -26.68 -15.56 -8.66
N PRO A 191 -27.56 -15.84 -7.68
CA PRO A 191 -27.12 -16.38 -6.40
C PRO A 191 -26.62 -17.81 -6.60
N CYS A 192 -25.56 -18.15 -5.87
CA CYS A 192 -24.98 -19.49 -5.79
C CYS A 192 -26.04 -20.47 -5.27
N ALA A 193 -26.55 -21.35 -6.13
CA ALA A 193 -27.49 -22.38 -5.75
C ALA A 193 -26.77 -23.50 -4.98
N SER A 194 -27.19 -23.72 -3.74
CA SER A 194 -26.80 -24.85 -2.91
C SER A 194 -27.28 -26.16 -3.52
N ALA A 195 -26.36 -27.09 -3.78
CA ALA A 195 -26.69 -28.43 -4.23
C ALA A 195 -27.29 -29.23 -3.06
N SER A 196 -28.61 -29.43 -3.08
CA SER A 196 -29.30 -30.37 -2.19
C SER A 196 -28.92 -31.82 -2.57
N ARG A 197 -28.26 -32.56 -1.67
CA ARG A 197 -28.14 -34.02 -1.81
C ARG A 197 -29.50 -34.66 -1.51
N LYS A 198 -30.13 -35.23 -2.53
CA LYS A 198 -31.30 -36.10 -2.37
C LYS A 198 -30.88 -37.42 -1.72
N ARG A 199 -31.66 -37.82 -0.71
CA ARG A 199 -31.58 -39.10 -0.02
C ARG A 199 -32.08 -40.21 -0.96
N HIS A 200 -31.41 -41.36 -0.95
CA HIS A 200 -31.98 -42.63 -1.43
C HIS A 200 -31.72 -43.69 -0.37
N ASP A 201 -32.80 -44.38 0.01
CA ASP A 201 -32.90 -45.42 1.04
C ASP A 201 -33.05 -46.79 0.34
N PRO A 202 -33.17 -47.94 1.03
CA PRO A 202 -32.16 -49.00 1.03
C PRO A 202 -32.67 -50.33 0.43
N ALA A 203 -31.77 -51.25 0.08
CA ALA A 203 -31.91 -52.73 0.20
C ALA A 203 -30.99 -53.45 -0.78
N THR A 204 -30.00 -54.20 -0.27
CA THR A 204 -29.87 -55.67 -0.39
C THR A 204 -28.43 -56.13 -0.07
N HIS A 205 -28.37 -57.28 0.61
CA HIS A 205 -27.25 -57.97 1.25
C HIS A 205 -26.00 -58.23 0.38
N HIS A 206 -24.80 -58.14 0.96
CA HIS A 206 -24.02 -59.31 1.43
C HIS A 206 -22.67 -58.94 2.11
N GLN A 207 -22.46 -59.52 3.30
CA GLN A 207 -21.22 -60.07 3.87
C GLN A 207 -19.96 -59.20 4.18
N THR A 208 -19.79 -58.98 5.51
CA THR A 208 -18.59 -59.18 6.36
C THR A 208 -17.19 -58.76 5.86
N ASN A 209 -16.51 -57.86 6.58
CA ASN A 209 -15.51 -58.25 7.61
C ASN A 209 -15.08 -57.07 8.49
N THR A 210 -14.86 -57.38 9.77
CA THR A 210 -14.53 -56.48 10.88
C THR A 210 -13.01 -56.30 11.00
N LEU A 211 -12.51 -55.09 11.28
CA LEU A 211 -11.40 -54.90 12.23
C LEU A 211 -11.36 -53.46 12.75
N HIS A 212 -11.78 -53.30 14.00
CA HIS A 212 -11.68 -52.09 14.83
C HIS A 212 -10.64 -52.39 15.91
N HIS A 213 -9.50 -51.70 15.92
CA HIS A 213 -8.57 -51.48 17.05
C HIS A 213 -7.38 -50.68 16.47
N LEU A 214 -7.09 -49.43 16.83
CA LEU A 214 -6.66 -48.94 18.13
C LEU A 214 -6.75 -47.41 18.14
N LEU A 215 -7.67 -46.85 18.94
CA LEU A 215 -7.55 -45.51 19.50
C LEU A 215 -7.54 -45.68 21.02
N GLY A 216 -6.42 -45.36 21.65
CA GLY A 216 -6.31 -45.38 23.10
C GLY A 216 -4.85 -45.34 23.55
N GLN A 217 -4.54 -44.35 24.39
CA GLN A 217 -3.30 -44.13 25.15
C GLN A 217 -2.29 -43.17 24.51
N GLY A 218 -2.18 -41.99 25.11
CA GLY A 218 -1.17 -40.98 24.78
C GLY A 218 -1.45 -39.57 25.32
N VAL A 219 -2.14 -39.43 26.46
CA VAL A 219 -2.26 -38.15 27.18
C VAL A 219 -1.99 -38.40 28.67
N ALA A 220 -0.71 -38.49 29.01
CA ALA A 220 -0.17 -38.32 30.36
C ALA A 220 1.36 -38.20 30.24
N GLU A 221 1.97 -37.35 31.06
CA GLU A 221 3.43 -37.15 31.23
C GLU A 221 4.17 -36.20 30.27
N ILE A 222 3.92 -34.88 30.37
CA ILE A 222 5.01 -33.89 30.42
C ILE A 222 4.61 -32.80 31.43
N GLY A 223 4.80 -33.11 32.71
CA GLY A 223 4.49 -32.22 33.82
C GLY A 223 5.27 -32.64 35.06
N ARG A 224 6.61 -32.57 34.99
CA ARG A 224 7.55 -32.66 36.12
C ARG A 224 8.99 -32.42 35.63
N ALA A 225 9.37 -31.15 35.46
CA ALA A 225 10.77 -30.70 35.45
C ALA A 225 10.83 -29.18 35.66
N ALA A 226 10.29 -28.70 36.78
CA ALA A 226 10.51 -27.34 37.25
C ALA A 226 10.49 -27.39 38.79
N GLY A 227 11.69 -27.45 39.39
CA GLY A 227 11.83 -27.40 40.84
C GLY A 227 13.05 -28.17 41.34
N MET A 228 14.24 -27.59 41.15
CA MET A 228 15.42 -27.80 42.02
C MET A 228 16.61 -27.00 41.48
N ALA A 229 16.67 -25.73 41.87
CA ALA A 229 17.90 -24.94 41.88
C ALA A 229 17.70 -23.71 42.78
N ASP A 230 17.62 -23.93 44.09
CA ASP A 230 17.95 -22.90 45.07
C ASP A 230 18.36 -23.55 46.41
N ARG A 231 19.35 -22.96 47.07
CA ARG A 231 20.17 -23.40 48.24
C ARG A 231 21.45 -24.19 47.94
N ARG A 232 22.60 -23.50 47.99
CA ARG A 232 23.46 -23.40 49.19
C ARG A 232 24.68 -22.49 48.90
N GLU A 233 24.98 -21.69 49.92
CA GLU A 233 26.28 -21.13 50.36
C GLU A 233 27.14 -20.33 49.37
#